data_AF-A0A7N6AM45-F1
#
_entry.id   AF-A0A7N6AM45-F1
#
_cell.length_a   1.000
_cell.length_b   1.000
_cell.length_c   1.000
_cell.angle_alpha   90.00
_cell.angle_beta   90.00
_cell.angle_gamma   90.00
#
_symmetry.space_group_name_H-M   'P 1'
#
loop_
_entity.id
_entity.type
_entity.pdbx_description
1 polymer ?
#
loop_
_entity_poly.entity_id
_entity_poly.type
_entity_poly.pdbx_seq_one_letter_code
_entity_poly.pdbx_strand_id
1 'polypeptide(L)'
;MLSVGDIQGCLRRLETLLRVIKYPGYVDYSGLSKGEPSAFLPLVSFALTSFSPPLAEQLMADGLELTGKTDLRFTDTLYKVLRDVFHYKPILTKQQFLQWGFSQRKISFICDIINLVLQKHNQLKKETSISNVGEVTLLFKSFPKSKMSYQRYRGKSK
;
A
#
# COMPACT_ATOMS: atom_id res chain seq x y z
N MET A 1 -12.68 -26.69 0.11
CA MET A 1 -13.77 -25.69 0.05
C MET A 1 -13.29 -24.47 0.81
N LEU A 2 -13.34 -23.27 0.22
CA LEU A 2 -13.05 -22.03 0.93
C LEU A 2 -14.33 -21.64 1.69
N SER A 3 -14.27 -21.62 3.01
CA SER A 3 -15.42 -21.22 3.82
C SER A 3 -15.56 -19.70 3.74
N VAL A 4 -16.78 -19.21 3.48
CA VAL A 4 -17.10 -17.77 3.46
C VAL A 4 -16.67 -17.07 4.77
N GLY A 5 -16.58 -17.82 5.87
CA GLY A 5 -16.04 -17.35 7.15
C GLY A 5 -14.59 -16.86 7.11
N ASP A 6 -13.73 -17.42 6.25
CA ASP A 6 -12.31 -17.04 6.18
C ASP A 6 -12.12 -15.63 5.59
N ILE A 7 -12.96 -15.23 4.63
CA ILE A 7 -12.89 -13.90 3.99
C ILE A 7 -13.31 -12.81 4.98
N GLN A 8 -14.38 -13.03 5.75
CA GLN A 8 -14.85 -12.07 6.74
C GLN A 8 -13.81 -11.82 7.85
N GLY A 9 -13.13 -12.89 8.29
CA GLY A 9 -12.00 -12.77 9.21
C GLY A 9 -10.86 -11.95 8.62
N CYS A 10 -10.51 -12.19 7.36
CA CYS A 10 -9.48 -11.42 6.66
C CYS A 10 -9.84 -9.93 6.52
N LEU A 11 -11.10 -9.62 6.19
CA LEU A 11 -11.59 -8.24 6.09
C LEU A 11 -11.53 -7.51 7.44
N ARG A 12 -11.93 -8.16 8.54
CA ARG A 12 -11.84 -7.58 9.89
C ARG A 12 -10.39 -7.25 10.28
N ARG A 13 -9.45 -8.14 9.94
CA ARG A 13 -8.01 -7.90 10.14
C ARG A 13 -7.53 -6.71 9.32
N LEU A 14 -7.91 -6.63 8.05
CA LEU A 14 -7.57 -5.49 7.18
C LEU A 14 -8.12 -4.18 7.75
N GLU A 15 -9.39 -4.15 8.17
CA GLU A 15 -10.03 -2.96 8.76
C GLU A 15 -9.28 -2.46 10.00
N THR A 16 -8.83 -3.37 10.86
CA THR A 16 -8.03 -3.02 12.04
C THR A 16 -6.71 -2.36 11.64
N LEU A 17 -6.01 -2.90 10.63
CA LEU A 17 -4.77 -2.32 10.12
C LEU A 17 -4.99 -0.97 9.45
N LEU A 18 -6.08 -0.79 8.69
CA LEU A 18 -6.44 0.49 8.08
C LEU A 18 -6.69 1.58 9.13
N ARG A 19 -7.29 1.21 10.28
CA ARG A 19 -7.43 2.12 11.43
C ARG A 19 -6.08 2.50 12.03
N VAL A 20 -5.15 1.56 12.17
CA VAL A 20 -3.78 1.81 12.68
C VAL A 20 -3.05 2.82 11.79
N ILE A 21 -3.11 2.65 10.47
CA ILE A 21 -2.49 3.59 9.52
C ILE A 21 -3.32 4.84 9.25
N LYS A 22 -4.48 4.98 9.90
CA LYS A 22 -5.42 6.10 9.75
C LYS A 22 -5.78 6.38 8.29
N TYR A 23 -6.14 5.33 7.54
CA TYR A 23 -6.53 5.45 6.15
C TYR A 23 -7.72 6.42 5.98
N PRO A 24 -7.57 7.53 5.25
CA PRO A 24 -8.61 8.58 5.17
C PRO A 24 -9.63 8.34 4.05
N GLY A 25 -9.40 7.37 3.16
CA GLY A 25 -10.22 7.13 1.98
C GLY A 25 -11.41 6.21 2.25
N TYR A 26 -12.34 6.17 1.28
CA TYR A 26 -13.39 5.17 1.25
C TYR A 26 -12.81 3.78 0.94
N VAL A 27 -13.28 2.76 1.66
CA VAL A 27 -12.88 1.36 1.46
C VAL A 27 -14.02 0.61 0.79
N ASP A 28 -13.81 0.12 -0.43
CA ASP A 28 -14.81 -0.64 -1.16
C ASP A 28 -14.83 -2.12 -0.74
N TYR A 29 -15.52 -2.43 0.36
CA TYR A 29 -15.65 -3.79 0.89
C TYR A 29 -16.31 -4.76 -0.10
N SER A 30 -17.17 -4.27 -0.99
CA SER A 30 -17.82 -5.09 -2.04
C SER A 30 -16.78 -5.50 -3.09
N GLY A 31 -15.99 -4.54 -3.59
CA GLY A 31 -14.87 -4.79 -4.49
C GLY A 31 -13.80 -5.69 -3.88
N LEU A 32 -13.43 -5.46 -2.61
CA LEU A 32 -12.46 -6.29 -1.88
C LEU A 32 -12.93 -7.75 -1.78
N SER A 33 -14.21 -7.97 -1.47
CA SER A 33 -14.79 -9.32 -1.36
C SER A 33 -14.78 -10.08 -2.69
N LYS A 34 -14.95 -9.35 -3.80
CA LYS A 34 -14.87 -9.88 -5.18
C LYS A 34 -13.44 -10.02 -5.71
N GLY A 35 -12.46 -9.46 -5.02
CA GLY A 35 -11.07 -9.46 -5.46
C GLY A 35 -10.80 -8.46 -6.58
N GLU A 36 -11.59 -7.39 -6.69
CA GLU A 36 -11.42 -6.35 -7.71
C GLU A 36 -10.14 -5.52 -7.43
N PRO A 37 -9.17 -5.45 -8.36
CA PRO A 37 -7.90 -4.75 -8.15
C PRO A 37 -8.05 -3.28 -7.76
N SER A 38 -9.04 -2.61 -8.35
CA SER A 38 -9.32 -1.18 -8.12
C SER A 38 -9.65 -0.86 -6.65
N ALA A 39 -10.11 -1.86 -5.87
CA ALA A 39 -10.38 -1.73 -4.44
C ALA A 39 -9.10 -1.87 -3.58
N PHE A 40 -8.07 -2.56 -4.07
CA PHE A 40 -6.83 -2.81 -3.32
C PHE A 40 -5.74 -1.77 -3.61
N LEU A 41 -5.62 -1.34 -4.87
CA LEU A 41 -4.59 -0.39 -5.30
C LEU A 41 -4.54 0.89 -4.44
N PRO A 42 -5.70 1.50 -4.06
CA PRO A 42 -5.68 2.69 -3.24
C PRO A 42 -5.14 2.50 -1.83
N LEU A 43 -5.35 1.32 -1.26
CA LEU A 43 -4.89 0.97 0.09
C LEU A 43 -3.37 0.86 0.12
N VAL A 44 -2.81 0.15 -0.88
CA VAL A 44 -1.37 -0.06 -1.02
C VAL A 44 -0.64 1.24 -1.31
N SER A 45 -1.17 2.03 -2.24
CA SER A 45 -0.61 3.34 -2.60
C SER A 45 -0.50 4.23 -1.37
N PHE A 46 -1.60 4.40 -0.62
CA PHE A 46 -1.57 5.19 0.62
C PHE A 46 -0.56 4.66 1.64
N ALA A 47 -0.51 3.34 1.87
CA ALA A 47 0.41 2.76 2.85
C ALA A 47 1.87 3.07 2.52
N LEU A 48 2.26 3.00 1.23
CA LEU A 48 3.64 3.21 0.81
C LEU A 48 4.02 4.68 0.61
N THR A 49 3.08 5.56 0.24
CA THR A 49 3.41 6.94 -0.13
C THR A 49 2.99 7.98 0.89
N SER A 50 1.94 7.73 1.68
CA SER A 50 1.28 8.78 2.46
C SER A 50 1.28 8.51 3.96
N PHE A 51 1.28 7.24 4.37
CA PHE A 51 1.30 6.88 5.79
C PHE A 51 2.63 7.24 6.48
N SER A 52 3.76 6.98 5.83
CA SER A 52 5.10 7.19 6.41
C SER A 52 5.96 8.06 5.49
N PRO A 53 6.06 9.39 5.74
CA PRO A 53 6.89 10.28 4.93
C PRO A 53 8.36 9.83 4.80
N PRO A 54 9.05 9.39 5.87
CA PRO A 54 10.44 8.92 5.74
C PRO A 54 10.59 7.70 4.82
N LEU A 55 9.58 6.83 4.80
CA LEU A 55 9.59 5.68 3.90
C LEU A 55 9.37 6.14 2.46
N ALA A 56 8.41 7.04 2.22
CA ALA A 56 8.13 7.57 0.89
C ALA A 56 9.35 8.30 0.30
N GLU A 57 10.06 9.08 1.12
CA GLU A 57 11.32 9.74 0.75
C GLU A 57 12.41 8.72 0.40
N GLN A 58 12.58 7.67 1.22
CA GLN A 58 13.53 6.60 0.91
C GLN A 58 13.18 5.93 -0.43
N LEU A 59 11.91 5.60 -0.67
CA LEU A 59 11.46 5.00 -1.92
C LEU A 59 11.68 5.93 -3.12
N MET A 60 11.50 7.24 -2.97
CA MET A 60 11.84 8.22 -4.02
C MET A 60 13.34 8.25 -4.29
N ALA A 61 14.18 8.28 -3.26
CA ALA A 61 15.64 8.26 -3.39
C ALA A 61 16.14 6.98 -4.08
N ASP A 62 15.47 5.86 -3.84
CA ASP A 62 15.75 4.56 -4.48
C ASP A 62 15.19 4.47 -5.92
N GLY A 63 14.55 5.53 -6.45
CA GLY A 63 13.94 5.54 -7.79
C GLY A 63 12.66 4.70 -7.90
N LEU A 64 12.05 4.36 -6.76
CA LEU A 64 10.87 3.51 -6.62
C LEU A 64 9.59 4.31 -6.31
N GLU A 65 9.47 5.52 -6.88
CA GLU A 65 8.29 6.37 -6.71
C GLU A 65 7.00 5.66 -7.16
N LEU A 66 5.90 5.77 -6.40
CA LEU A 66 4.63 5.08 -6.70
C LEU A 66 3.51 6.00 -7.18
N THR A 67 3.76 7.31 -7.27
CA THR A 67 2.77 8.33 -7.66
C THR A 67 2.60 8.44 -9.18
N GLY A 68 1.41 8.87 -9.63
CA GLY A 68 1.15 9.21 -11.04
C GLY A 68 1.25 8.05 -12.04
N LYS A 69 1.22 6.80 -11.58
CA LYS A 69 1.41 5.61 -12.43
C LYS A 69 0.10 4.92 -12.81
N THR A 70 0.10 4.27 -13.97
CA THR A 70 -0.96 3.32 -14.36
C THR A 70 -0.93 2.09 -13.45
N ASP A 71 -2.04 1.38 -13.31
CA ASP A 71 -2.16 0.20 -12.45
C ASP A 71 -1.07 -0.85 -12.72
N LEU A 72 -0.71 -1.06 -13.99
CA LEU A 72 0.34 -1.99 -14.40
C LEU A 72 1.71 -1.52 -13.90
N ARG A 73 2.08 -0.25 -14.16
CA ARG A 73 3.37 0.31 -13.75
C ARG A 73 3.49 0.45 -12.24
N PHE A 74 2.39 0.80 -11.57
CA PHE A 74 2.28 0.81 -10.12
C PHE A 74 2.55 -0.59 -9.57
N THR A 75 1.90 -1.62 -10.11
CA THR A 75 2.09 -3.01 -9.65
C THR A 75 3.51 -3.51 -9.91
N ASP A 76 4.12 -3.14 -11.04
CA ASP A 76 5.53 -3.43 -11.30
C ASP A 76 6.45 -2.82 -10.24
N THR A 77 6.28 -1.53 -9.94
CA THR A 77 7.09 -0.85 -8.91
C THR A 77 6.80 -1.42 -7.52
N LEU A 78 5.54 -1.69 -7.16
CA LEU A 78 5.17 -2.34 -5.91
C LEU A 78 5.94 -3.65 -5.70
N TYR A 79 5.99 -4.52 -6.71
CA TYR A 79 6.68 -5.80 -6.60
C TYR A 79 8.20 -5.66 -6.50
N LYS A 80 8.78 -4.61 -7.09
CA LYS A 80 10.19 -4.26 -6.89
C LYS A 80 10.42 -3.79 -5.45
N VAL A 81 9.61 -2.86 -4.95
CA VAL A 81 9.67 -2.38 -3.56
C VAL A 81 9.59 -3.54 -2.56
N LEU A 82 8.66 -4.47 -2.76
CA LEU A 82 8.53 -5.63 -1.87
C LEU A 82 9.77 -6.51 -1.85
N ARG A 83 10.41 -6.72 -3.00
CA ARG A 83 11.60 -7.56 -3.11
C ARG A 83 12.86 -6.85 -2.62
N ASP A 84 13.06 -5.63 -3.07
CA ASP A 84 14.34 -4.93 -2.98
C ASP A 84 14.45 -4.18 -1.64
N VAL A 85 13.33 -3.66 -1.12
CA VAL A 85 13.30 -2.88 0.13
C VAL A 85 12.83 -3.72 1.31
N PHE A 86 11.78 -4.52 1.13
CA PHE A 86 11.20 -5.31 2.21
C PHE A 86 11.69 -6.76 2.26
N HIS A 87 12.47 -7.20 1.26
CA HIS A 87 12.90 -8.60 1.10
C HIS A 87 11.76 -9.62 1.23
N TYR A 88 10.54 -9.19 0.88
CA TYR A 88 9.33 -9.97 0.95
C TYR A 88 9.08 -10.69 -0.38
N LYS A 89 8.76 -11.98 -0.31
CA LYS A 89 8.38 -12.80 -1.46
C LYS A 89 6.85 -12.76 -1.64
N PRO A 90 6.31 -12.10 -2.68
CA PRO A 90 4.87 -12.00 -2.87
C PRO A 90 4.20 -13.37 -3.06
N ILE A 91 3.06 -13.56 -2.38
CA ILE A 91 2.23 -14.77 -2.48
C ILE A 91 1.39 -14.83 -3.76
N LEU A 92 1.24 -13.71 -4.46
CA LEU A 92 0.54 -13.58 -5.74
C LEU A 92 1.53 -13.13 -6.81
N THR A 93 1.26 -13.47 -8.07
CA THR A 93 1.95 -12.84 -9.21
C THR A 93 1.32 -11.48 -9.53
N LYS A 94 2.06 -10.61 -10.22
CA LYS A 94 1.55 -9.30 -10.69
C LYS A 94 0.26 -9.44 -11.47
N GLN A 95 0.19 -10.45 -12.35
CA GLN A 95 -1.00 -10.77 -13.11
C GLN A 95 -2.14 -11.12 -12.15
N GLN A 96 -1.98 -12.11 -11.27
CA GLN A 96 -2.99 -12.52 -10.28
C GLN A 96 -3.50 -11.36 -9.41
N PHE A 97 -2.64 -10.42 -9.05
CA PHE A 97 -3.02 -9.22 -8.32
C PHE A 97 -3.95 -8.30 -9.13
N LEU A 98 -3.73 -8.19 -10.44
CA LEU A 98 -4.50 -7.35 -11.36
C LEU A 98 -5.73 -8.03 -11.99
N GLN A 99 -5.98 -9.32 -11.74
CA GLN A 99 -7.19 -10.03 -12.23
C GLN A 99 -8.33 -9.88 -11.23
N TRP A 100 -9.56 -10.17 -11.64
CA TRP A 100 -10.65 -10.36 -10.68
C TRP A 100 -10.46 -11.67 -9.88
N GLY A 101 -11.02 -11.73 -8.67
CA GLY A 101 -10.89 -12.90 -7.79
C GLY A 101 -9.65 -12.88 -6.89
N PHE A 102 -9.27 -14.05 -6.36
CA PHE A 102 -8.21 -14.21 -5.34
C PHE A 102 -8.39 -13.32 -4.10
N SER A 103 -9.62 -12.95 -3.76
CA SER A 103 -9.94 -11.94 -2.74
C SER A 103 -9.22 -12.20 -1.41
N GLN A 104 -9.35 -13.39 -0.84
CA GLN A 104 -8.70 -13.74 0.43
C GLN A 104 -7.17 -13.59 0.38
N ARG A 105 -6.53 -14.07 -0.70
CA ARG A 105 -5.07 -13.95 -0.87
C ARG A 105 -4.66 -12.50 -1.04
N LYS A 106 -5.44 -11.70 -1.77
CA LYS A 106 -5.17 -10.25 -1.93
C LYS A 106 -5.34 -9.50 -0.62
N ILE A 107 -6.40 -9.78 0.14
CA ILE A 107 -6.62 -9.17 1.47
C ILE A 107 -5.44 -9.52 2.39
N SER A 108 -5.04 -10.80 2.43
CA SER A 108 -3.88 -11.24 3.21
C SER A 108 -2.59 -10.53 2.76
N PHE A 109 -2.38 -10.44 1.45
CA PHE A 109 -1.24 -9.74 0.87
C PHE A 109 -1.21 -8.25 1.25
N ILE A 110 -2.35 -7.55 1.24
CA ILE A 110 -2.42 -6.15 1.68
C ILE A 110 -2.15 -6.03 3.18
N CYS A 111 -2.70 -6.92 4.00
CA CYS A 111 -2.39 -6.96 5.42
C CYS A 111 -0.89 -7.10 5.66
N ASP A 112 -0.20 -7.98 4.92
CA ASP A 112 1.24 -8.17 5.03
C ASP A 112 2.00 -6.89 4.63
N ILE A 113 1.62 -6.26 3.51
CA ILE A 113 2.21 -4.98 3.07
C ILE A 113 2.09 -3.91 4.15
N ILE A 114 0.90 -3.73 4.74
CA ILE A 114 0.69 -2.72 5.80
C ILE A 114 1.57 -3.02 7.01
N ASN A 115 1.69 -4.30 7.42
CA ASN A 115 2.55 -4.68 8.53
C ASN A 115 4.04 -4.44 8.24
N LEU A 116 4.51 -4.72 7.03
CA LEU A 116 5.88 -4.43 6.60
C LEU A 116 6.17 -2.93 6.65
N VAL A 117 5.24 -2.12 6.13
CA VAL A 117 5.32 -0.66 6.19
C VAL A 117 5.37 -0.15 7.63
N LEU A 118 4.52 -0.69 8.52
CA LEU A 118 4.52 -0.32 9.94
C LEU A 118 5.85 -0.65 10.62
N GLN A 119 6.42 -1.82 10.34
CA GLN A 119 7.72 -2.22 10.88
C GLN A 119 8.82 -1.28 10.40
N LYS A 120 8.86 -0.99 9.10
CA LYS A 120 9.86 -0.10 8.50
C LYS A 120 9.72 1.34 9.00
N HIS A 121 8.49 1.85 9.12
CA HIS A 121 8.23 3.16 9.72
C HIS A 121 8.80 3.27 11.14
N ASN A 122 8.58 2.25 11.98
CA ASN A 122 9.10 2.22 13.34
C ASN A 122 10.63 2.10 13.38
N GLN A 123 11.24 1.37 12.44
CA GLN A 123 12.69 1.28 12.29
C GLN A 123 13.29 2.66 11.96
N LEU A 124 12.78 3.32 10.92
CA LEU A 124 13.25 4.63 10.49
C LEU A 124 13.08 5.68 11.60
N LYS A 125 11.97 5.65 12.33
CA LYS A 125 11.73 6.56 13.46
C LYS A 125 12.74 6.38 14.60
N LYS A 126 13.18 5.14 14.87
CA LYS A 126 14.23 4.86 15.86
C LYS A 126 15.59 5.36 15.39
N GLU A 127 15.93 5.13 14.13
CA GLU A 127 17.19 5.61 13.52
C GLU A 127 17.30 7.14 13.58
N THR A 128 16.21 7.88 13.34
CA THR A 128 16.18 9.34 13.51
C THR A 128 16.35 9.77 14.97
N SER A 129 15.86 9.00 15.95
CA SER A 129 16.01 9.35 17.37
C SER A 129 17.42 9.12 17.93
N ILE A 130 18.18 8.20 17.34
CA ILE A 130 19.56 7.88 17.77
C ILE A 130 20.58 8.85 17.14
N SER A 131 20.24 9.50 16.03
CA SER A 131 21.12 10.41 15.28
C SER A 131 20.94 11.90 15.60
N ASN A 132 20.14 12.28 16.61
CA ASN A 132 19.98 13.68 17.00
C ASN A 132 21.08 14.15 17.99
N VAL A 133 22.29 14.28 17.47
CA VAL A 133 23.19 15.39 17.80
C VAL A 133 23.38 16.17 16.50
N GLY A 134 22.62 17.26 16.34
CA GLY A 134 22.84 18.27 15.29
C GLY A 134 21.95 18.17 14.05
N GLU A 135 21.06 19.15 13.91
CA GLU A 135 20.47 19.69 12.66
C GLU A 135 19.91 18.70 11.62
N VAL A 136 18.56 18.62 11.49
CA VAL A 136 17.78 19.02 10.29
C VAL A 136 16.28 18.95 10.67
N THR A 137 15.70 20.03 11.21
CA THR A 137 14.24 20.11 11.50
C THR A 137 13.51 21.15 10.65
N LEU A 138 14.17 21.77 9.66
CA LEU A 138 13.61 22.95 8.98
C LEU A 138 13.54 22.83 7.46
N LEU A 139 12.90 21.80 6.89
CA LEU A 139 12.57 21.87 5.45
C LEU A 139 11.38 21.07 4.90
N PHE A 140 10.45 20.53 5.69
CA PHE A 140 9.27 19.85 5.11
C PHE A 140 7.94 20.22 5.80
N LYS A 141 7.67 21.52 5.88
CA LYS A 141 6.29 22.04 5.98
C LYS A 141 5.75 22.36 4.58
N SER A 142 5.64 21.38 3.69
CA SER A 142 4.79 21.49 2.49
C SER A 142 4.67 20.16 1.73
N PHE A 143 3.96 19.19 2.29
CA PHE A 143 3.27 18.22 1.44
C PHE A 143 1.85 18.74 1.21
N PRO A 144 1.50 19.23 0.01
CA PRO A 144 0.15 19.66 -0.28
C PRO A 144 -0.79 18.45 -0.18
N LYS A 145 -1.85 18.57 0.64
CA LYS A 145 -3.04 17.70 0.59
C LYS A 145 -3.82 17.97 -0.70
N SER A 146 -3.22 17.81 -1.87
CA SER A 146 -3.88 18.02 -3.16
C SER A 146 -4.30 16.67 -3.75
N LYS A 147 -5.59 16.36 -3.56
CA LYS A 147 -6.45 15.45 -4.35
C LYS A 147 -5.76 14.22 -4.96
N MET A 148 -5.79 13.12 -4.21
CA MET A 148 -5.53 11.77 -4.73
C MET A 148 -6.73 11.32 -5.59
N SER A 149 -6.81 11.82 -6.83
CA SER A 149 -7.82 11.40 -7.80
C SER A 149 -7.37 10.09 -8.46
N TYR A 150 -7.92 8.97 -8.02
CA TYR A 150 -7.84 7.73 -8.79
C TYR A 150 -8.62 7.90 -10.10
N GLN A 151 -7.92 8.15 -11.20
CA GLN A 151 -8.52 8.12 -12.53
C GLN A 151 -8.80 6.67 -12.93
N ARG A 152 -10.04 6.26 -12.67
CA ARG A 152 -10.64 5.00 -13.08
C ARG A 152 -10.65 4.92 -14.62
N TYR A 153 -9.79 4.10 -15.21
CA TYR A 153 -9.91 3.76 -16.64
C TYR A 153 -11.11 2.85 -16.84
N ARG A 154 -12.24 3.46 -17.20
CA ARG A 154 -13.44 2.76 -17.67
C ARG A 154 -13.19 2.29 -19.11
N GLY A 155 -12.73 1.05 -19.26
CA GLY A 155 -12.69 0.38 -20.56
C GLY A 155 -14.11 0.33 -21.14
N LYS A 156 -14.32 0.98 -22.28
CA LYS A 156 -15.53 0.83 -23.10
C LYS A 156 -15.48 -0.55 -23.77
N SER A 157 -16.38 -1.44 -23.40
CA SER A 157 -16.72 -2.59 -24.24
C SER A 157 -17.51 -2.09 -25.45
N LYS A 158 -17.07 -2.49 -26.64
CA LYS A 158 -17.85 -2.42 -27.87
C LYS A 158 -18.98 -3.45 -27.83
#